data_AF-A0A9D7AC40-F1
#
_entry.id   AF-A0A9D7AC40-F1
#
_cell.length_a   1.000
_cell.length_b   1.000
_cell.length_c   1.000
_cell.angle_alpha   90.00
_cell.angle_beta   90.00
_cell.angle_gamma   90.00
#
_symmetry.space_group_name_H-M   'P 1'
#
loop_
_entity.id
_entity.type
_entity.pdbx_description
1 polymer ?
#
loop_
_entity_poly.entity_id
_entity_poly.type
_entity_poly.pdbx_seq_one_letter_code
_entity_poly.pdbx_strand_id
1 'polypeptide(L)'
;MSANAKQSRDAVARRNVIVPQMRDYDELGMNQEWVPHLMYFHPRSASKKSVSTDQFGARNSVGTKPNAPTALLVGGSSVFGIGATSDSKTIPSLLNTSTKYNWRNLGGRAFNSTQEAILLHLSNTKKIDGP
;
A
#
# COMPACT_ATOMS: atom_id res chain seq x y z
N MET A 1 -2.41 22.61 26.25
CA MET A 1 -1.66 21.82 25.24
C MET A 1 -0.20 22.19 25.37
N SER A 2 0.74 21.23 25.34
CA SER A 2 2.17 21.57 25.36
C SER A 2 2.59 22.29 24.06
N ALA A 3 3.61 23.13 24.14
CA ALA A 3 4.16 23.84 22.98
C ALA A 3 4.53 22.87 21.82
N ASN A 4 5.06 21.70 22.17
CA ASN A 4 5.43 20.64 21.22
C ASN A 4 4.21 20.11 20.44
N ALA A 5 3.07 19.88 21.11
CA ALA A 5 1.87 19.37 20.46
C ALA A 5 1.21 20.38 19.50
N LYS A 6 1.44 21.68 19.70
CA LYS A 6 1.02 22.73 18.75
C LYS A 6 1.94 22.71 17.53
N GLN A 7 3.26 22.73 17.76
CA GLN A 7 4.27 22.70 16.70
C GLN A 7 4.11 21.48 15.77
N SER A 8 3.86 20.28 16.31
CA SER A 8 3.62 19.09 15.50
C SER A 8 2.38 19.20 14.61
N ARG A 9 1.29 19.80 15.12
CA ARG A 9 0.07 20.01 14.33
C ARG A 9 0.27 21.04 13.22
N ASP A 10 0.97 22.14 13.53
CA ASP A 10 1.29 23.16 12.55
C ASP A 10 2.17 22.59 11.43
N ALA A 11 3.12 21.70 11.76
CA ALA A 11 3.93 20.99 10.78
C ALA A 11 3.10 20.07 9.85
N VAL A 12 2.17 19.29 10.40
CA VAL A 12 1.26 18.43 9.60
C VAL A 12 0.34 19.28 8.71
N ALA A 13 -0.18 20.40 9.24
CA ALA A 13 -1.00 21.33 8.48
C ALA A 13 -0.20 21.94 7.31
N ARG A 14 1.05 22.36 7.54
CA ARG A 14 1.93 22.88 6.49
C ARG A 14 2.26 21.83 5.44
N ARG A 15 2.59 20.60 5.85
CA ARG A 15 2.82 19.46 4.94
C ARG A 15 1.61 19.26 4.01
N ASN A 16 0.40 19.32 4.55
CA ASN A 16 -0.83 19.14 3.79
C ASN A 16 -1.12 20.21 2.74
N VAL A 17 -0.48 21.37 2.82
CA VAL A 17 -0.51 22.39 1.76
C VAL A 17 0.44 22.03 0.62
N ILE A 18 1.63 21.50 0.95
CA ILE A 18 2.70 21.20 -0.02
C ILE A 18 2.46 19.86 -0.74
N VAL A 19 2.09 18.83 0.03
CA VAL A 19 1.83 17.45 -0.44
C VAL A 19 0.45 16.99 0.04
N PRO A 20 -0.65 17.49 -0.55
CA PRO A 20 -2.01 17.26 -0.07
C PRO A 20 -2.42 15.78 -0.08
N GLN A 21 -1.81 14.95 -0.94
CA GLN A 21 -2.04 13.50 -0.98
C GLN A 21 -1.67 12.79 0.33
N MET A 22 -0.80 13.39 1.15
CA MET A 22 -0.42 12.80 2.44
C MET A 22 -1.57 12.74 3.44
N ARG A 23 -2.66 13.51 3.24
CA ARG A 23 -3.89 13.34 4.03
C ARG A 23 -4.48 11.95 3.88
N ASP A 24 -4.55 11.44 2.66
CA ASP A 24 -5.10 10.11 2.38
C ASP A 24 -4.24 9.02 3.04
N TYR A 25 -2.91 9.17 3.02
CA TYR A 25 -2.00 8.21 3.66
C TYR A 25 -2.01 8.28 5.19
N ASP A 26 -2.20 9.46 5.77
CA ASP A 26 -2.39 9.61 7.21
C ASP A 26 -3.68 8.93 7.65
N GLU A 27 -4.78 9.19 6.95
CA GLU A 27 -6.08 8.58 7.24
C GLU A 27 -6.02 7.06 7.07
N LEU A 28 -5.42 6.56 5.99
CA LEU A 28 -5.19 5.13 5.80
C LEU A 28 -4.36 4.54 6.95
N GLY A 29 -3.36 5.29 7.42
CA GLY A 29 -2.49 4.91 8.52
C GLY A 29 -3.18 4.84 9.88
N MET A 30 -4.17 5.70 10.13
CA MET A 30 -4.97 5.69 11.36
C MET A 30 -5.98 4.53 11.40
N ASN A 31 -6.35 3.98 10.24
CA ASN A 31 -7.36 2.94 10.09
C ASN A 31 -6.76 1.56 9.78
N GLN A 32 -5.48 1.34 10.06
CA GLN A 32 -4.85 0.04 9.85
C GLN A 32 -5.56 -1.06 10.63
N GLU A 33 -5.72 -2.22 10.00
CA GLU A 33 -6.38 -3.39 10.59
C GLU A 33 -5.34 -4.32 11.20
N TRP A 34 -5.59 -4.84 12.40
CA TRP A 34 -4.67 -5.78 13.04
C TRP A 34 -4.70 -7.16 12.37
N VAL A 35 -3.51 -7.75 12.15
CA VAL A 35 -3.35 -9.06 11.51
C VAL A 35 -2.33 -9.87 12.33
N PRO A 36 -2.70 -11.01 12.96
CA PRO A 36 -1.88 -11.68 13.97
C PRO A 36 -0.40 -11.90 13.61
N HIS A 37 -0.13 -12.30 12.38
CA HIS A 37 1.20 -12.64 11.87
C HIS A 37 1.93 -11.49 11.16
N LEU A 38 1.22 -10.38 10.86
CA LEU A 38 1.80 -9.19 10.22
C LEU A 38 1.82 -7.96 11.15
N MET A 39 1.21 -8.08 12.32
CA MET A 39 0.76 -7.01 13.23
C MET A 39 -0.36 -6.15 12.66
N TYR A 40 -0.21 -5.62 11.45
CA TYR A 40 -1.25 -4.82 10.81
C TYR A 40 -1.18 -4.90 9.29
N PHE A 41 -2.29 -4.57 8.64
CA PHE A 41 -2.35 -4.32 7.20
C PHE A 41 -3.27 -3.15 6.89
N HIS A 42 -3.33 -2.73 5.63
CA HIS A 42 -4.13 -1.58 5.25
C HIS A 42 -5.63 -1.91 5.32
N PRO A 43 -6.51 -0.90 5.49
CA PRO A 43 -7.94 -1.11 5.43
C PRO A 43 -8.36 -1.78 4.12
N ARG A 44 -9.30 -2.73 4.19
CA ARG A 44 -9.87 -3.39 3.01
C ARG A 44 -10.78 -2.44 2.23
N SER A 45 -10.77 -2.55 0.90
CA SER A 45 -11.64 -1.80 -0.01
C SER A 45 -11.60 -0.28 0.21
N ALA A 46 -10.45 0.25 0.64
CA ALA A 46 -10.28 1.68 0.84
C ALA A 46 -10.35 2.39 -0.52
N SER A 47 -11.12 3.48 -0.58
CA SER A 47 -11.23 4.31 -1.78
C SER A 47 -10.92 5.76 -1.42
N LYS A 48 -9.68 6.18 -1.70
CA LYS A 48 -9.21 7.55 -1.54
C LYS A 48 -8.68 8.05 -2.88
N LYS A 49 -8.49 9.37 -3.00
CA LYS A 49 -8.04 9.98 -4.25
C LYS A 49 -6.64 9.51 -4.63
N SER A 50 -5.77 9.39 -3.64
CA SER A 50 -4.36 9.07 -3.85
C SER A 50 -4.00 7.61 -3.67
N VAL A 51 -4.86 6.81 -3.05
CA VAL A 51 -4.63 5.39 -2.79
C VAL A 51 -5.96 4.63 -2.73
N SER A 52 -6.01 3.46 -3.38
CA SER A 52 -7.09 2.50 -3.16
C SER A 52 -6.55 1.10 -2.87
N THR A 53 -7.29 0.33 -2.09
CA THR A 53 -6.97 -1.05 -1.75
C THR A 53 -8.04 -2.00 -2.24
N ASP A 54 -7.66 -3.25 -2.47
CA ASP A 54 -8.57 -4.33 -2.79
C ASP A 54 -9.27 -4.86 -1.53
N GLN A 55 -10.12 -5.87 -1.71
CA GLN A 55 -10.85 -6.53 -0.63
C GLN A 55 -9.96 -7.20 0.43
N PHE A 56 -8.65 -7.33 0.18
CA PHE A 56 -7.67 -7.90 1.09
C PHE A 56 -6.74 -6.84 1.72
N GLY A 57 -6.90 -5.56 1.36
CA GLY A 57 -6.06 -4.47 1.84
C GLY A 57 -4.76 -4.29 1.05
N ALA A 58 -4.55 -5.05 -0.04
CA ALA A 58 -3.42 -4.83 -0.94
C ALA A 58 -3.73 -3.63 -1.84
N ARG A 59 -2.70 -2.84 -2.19
CA ARG A 59 -2.93 -1.67 -3.04
C ARG A 59 -3.28 -2.07 -4.46
N ASN A 60 -4.27 -1.42 -5.05
CA ASN A 60 -4.60 -1.64 -6.45
C ASN A 60 -3.48 -1.13 -7.37
N SER A 61 -3.13 -1.94 -8.37
CA SER A 61 -2.31 -1.53 -9.51
C SER A 61 -3.19 -1.40 -10.75
N VAL A 62 -2.92 -0.40 -11.58
CA VAL A 62 -3.69 -0.09 -12.80
C VAL A 62 -2.83 -0.32 -14.04
N GLY A 63 -3.46 -0.28 -15.22
CA GLY A 63 -2.77 -0.48 -16.51
C GLY A 63 -2.48 -1.95 -16.83
N THR A 64 -3.17 -2.90 -16.18
CA THR A 64 -3.05 -4.32 -16.45
C THR A 64 -3.53 -4.66 -17.86
N LYS A 65 -2.92 -5.68 -18.46
CA LYS A 65 -3.21 -6.16 -19.82
C LYS A 65 -3.95 -7.49 -19.75
N PRO A 66 -4.98 -7.72 -20.58
CA PRO A 66 -5.62 -9.03 -20.68
C PRO A 66 -4.60 -10.12 -21.02
N ASN A 67 -4.72 -11.29 -20.37
CA ASN A 67 -3.88 -12.49 -20.62
C ASN A 67 -2.36 -12.31 -20.41
N ALA A 68 -1.91 -11.20 -19.83
CA ALA A 68 -0.50 -11.02 -19.48
C ALA A 68 -0.13 -11.82 -18.21
N PRO A 69 1.09 -12.38 -18.16
CA PRO A 69 1.57 -13.09 -16.96
C PRO A 69 1.63 -12.16 -15.75
N THR A 70 1.28 -12.68 -14.58
CA THR A 70 1.32 -11.92 -13.32
C THR A 70 2.75 -11.88 -12.78
N ALA A 71 3.15 -10.72 -12.26
CA ALA A 71 4.36 -10.53 -11.47
C ALA A 71 4.00 -9.87 -10.13
N LEU A 72 4.82 -10.06 -9.10
CA LEU A 72 4.62 -9.46 -7.79
C LEU A 72 5.76 -8.49 -7.51
N LEU A 73 5.44 -7.28 -7.07
CA LEU A 73 6.43 -6.38 -6.48
C LEU A 73 6.22 -6.37 -4.97
N VAL A 74 7.24 -6.82 -4.23
CA VAL A 74 7.20 -7.00 -2.77
C VAL A 74 8.13 -5.97 -2.12
N GLY A 75 7.70 -5.36 -1.03
CA GLY A 75 8.54 -4.46 -0.24
C GLY A 75 7.77 -3.63 0.78
N GLY A 76 8.44 -2.67 1.39
CA GLY A 76 7.83 -1.76 2.35
C GLY A 76 7.05 -0.60 1.72
N SER A 77 7.10 0.55 2.39
CA SER A 77 6.35 1.76 2.05
C SER A 77 6.60 2.29 0.64
N SER A 78 7.81 2.11 0.09
CA SER A 78 8.16 2.53 -1.27
C SER A 78 7.42 1.72 -2.33
N VAL A 79 7.29 0.40 -2.13
CA VAL A 79 6.51 -0.47 -3.03
C VAL A 79 5.02 -0.18 -2.88
N PHE A 80 4.53 -0.04 -1.64
CA PHE A 80 3.16 0.41 -1.40
C PHE A 80 2.89 1.77 -2.07
N GLY A 81 3.90 2.62 -2.21
CA GLY A 81 3.82 3.90 -2.92
C GLY A 81 3.35 5.04 -2.02
N ILE A 82 3.80 5.08 -0.76
CA ILE A 82 3.57 6.25 0.11
C ILE A 82 4.07 7.51 -0.59
N GLY A 83 3.23 8.55 -0.62
CA GLY A 83 3.53 9.82 -1.29
C GLY A 83 3.11 9.90 -2.76
N ALA A 84 2.75 8.78 -3.41
CA ALA A 84 2.16 8.80 -4.74
C ALA A 84 0.81 9.56 -4.76
N THR A 85 0.51 10.26 -5.84
CA THR A 85 -0.69 11.10 -5.93
C THR A 85 -1.94 10.34 -6.40
N SER A 86 -1.77 9.12 -6.92
CA SER A 86 -2.83 8.18 -7.34
C SER A 86 -2.22 6.80 -7.58
N ASP A 87 -3.05 5.75 -7.69
CA ASP A 87 -2.60 4.39 -7.98
C ASP A 87 -1.83 4.26 -9.29
N SER A 88 -2.14 5.09 -10.30
CA SER A 88 -1.41 5.14 -11.58
C SER A 88 0.03 5.64 -11.48
N LYS A 89 0.42 6.23 -10.34
CA LYS A 89 1.77 6.77 -10.09
C LYS A 89 2.62 5.87 -9.19
N THR A 90 2.16 4.64 -8.92
CA THR A 90 2.93 3.65 -8.18
C THR A 90 3.87 2.87 -9.11
N ILE A 91 4.95 2.33 -8.56
CA ILE A 91 5.91 1.50 -9.32
C ILE A 91 5.18 0.33 -10.02
N PRO A 92 4.29 -0.47 -9.37
CA PRO A 92 3.57 -1.54 -10.05
C PRO A 92 2.71 -1.07 -11.23
N SER A 93 2.00 0.05 -11.10
CA SER A 93 1.19 0.59 -12.20
C SER A 93 2.04 1.10 -13.36
N LEU A 94 3.18 1.72 -13.08
CA LEU A 94 4.12 2.13 -14.12
C LEU A 94 4.73 0.92 -14.83
N LEU A 95 5.10 -0.13 -14.09
CA LEU A 95 5.59 -1.40 -14.64
C LEU A 95 4.52 -2.14 -15.45
N ASN A 96 3.24 -2.06 -15.05
CA ASN A 96 2.12 -2.58 -15.84
C ASN A 96 2.06 -1.92 -17.21
N THR A 97 2.33 -0.61 -17.31
CA THR A 97 2.35 0.08 -18.61
C THR A 97 3.62 -0.22 -19.42
N SER A 98 4.78 -0.34 -18.78
CA SER A 98 6.08 -0.42 -19.48
C SER A 98 6.59 -1.84 -19.76
N THR A 99 5.99 -2.88 -19.14
CA THR A 99 6.46 -4.26 -19.29
C THR A 99 5.36 -5.20 -19.79
N LYS A 100 5.71 -6.45 -20.12
CA LYS A 100 4.75 -7.48 -20.56
C LYS A 100 3.94 -8.10 -19.41
N TYR A 101 4.23 -7.76 -18.15
CA TYR A 101 3.63 -8.40 -16.98
C TYR A 101 2.52 -7.55 -16.35
N ASN A 102 1.60 -8.23 -15.66
CA ASN A 102 0.66 -7.63 -14.71
C ASN A 102 1.26 -7.68 -13.29
N TRP A 103 1.96 -6.61 -12.91
CA TRP A 103 2.51 -6.37 -11.59
C TRP A 103 1.43 -6.09 -10.54
N ARG A 104 1.46 -6.86 -9.46
CA ARG A 104 0.66 -6.65 -8.25
C ARG A 104 1.48 -5.97 -7.16
N ASN A 105 0.84 -5.08 -6.41
CA ASN A 105 1.48 -4.36 -5.31
C ASN A 105 1.34 -5.17 -4.01
N LEU A 106 2.40 -5.87 -3.62
CA LEU A 106 2.52 -6.53 -2.31
C LEU A 106 3.40 -5.68 -1.39
N GLY A 107 3.15 -4.38 -1.40
CA GLY A 107 3.80 -3.41 -0.54
C GLY A 107 3.09 -3.27 0.80
N GLY A 108 3.84 -3.18 1.90
CA GLY A 108 3.30 -2.87 3.23
C GLY A 108 3.86 -1.57 3.80
N ARG A 109 2.99 -0.64 4.24
CA ARG A 109 3.45 0.58 4.90
C ARG A 109 4.19 0.23 6.19
N ALA A 110 5.44 0.71 6.32
CA ALA A 110 6.30 0.48 7.48
C ALA A 110 6.63 -1.01 7.77
N PHE A 111 6.46 -1.88 6.77
CA PHE A 111 6.93 -3.25 6.87
C PHE A 111 8.45 -3.32 6.85
N ASN A 112 9.00 -4.26 7.62
CA ASN A 112 10.37 -4.73 7.50
C ASN A 112 10.44 -5.98 6.61
N SER A 113 11.66 -6.45 6.32
CA SER A 113 11.90 -7.62 5.45
C SER A 113 11.22 -8.90 5.94
N THR A 114 11.10 -9.11 7.26
CA THR A 114 10.39 -10.26 7.81
C THR A 114 8.89 -10.19 7.52
N GLN A 115 8.26 -9.02 7.73
CA GLN A 115 6.84 -8.82 7.42
C GLN A 115 6.56 -8.93 5.91
N GLU A 116 7.47 -8.43 5.07
CA GLU A 116 7.42 -8.57 3.61
C GLU A 116 7.44 -10.05 3.20
N ALA A 117 8.34 -10.84 3.78
CA ALA A 117 8.42 -12.28 3.52
C ALA A 117 7.16 -13.03 3.99
N ILE A 118 6.64 -12.71 5.18
CA ILE A 118 5.41 -13.32 5.69
C ILE A 118 4.23 -13.00 4.76
N LEU A 119 4.07 -11.73 4.34
CA LEU A 119 3.01 -11.33 3.42
C LEU A 119 3.08 -12.11 2.11
N LEU A 120 4.27 -12.22 1.52
CA LEU A 120 4.48 -12.98 0.30
C LEU A 120 4.07 -14.45 0.47
N HIS A 121 4.52 -15.11 1.54
CA HIS A 121 4.20 -16.52 1.77
C HIS A 121 2.71 -16.75 2.02
N LEU A 122 2.06 -15.91 2.83
CA LEU A 122 0.62 -16.02 3.09
C LEU A 122 -0.21 -15.79 1.82
N SER A 123 0.17 -14.79 1.01
CA SER A 123 -0.51 -14.48 -0.26
C SER A 123 -0.30 -15.51 -1.37
N ASN A 124 0.71 -16.37 -1.23
CA ASN A 124 1.11 -17.35 -2.23
C ASN A 124 0.95 -18.80 -1.75
N THR A 125 0.16 -19.03 -0.70
CA THR A 125 -0.25 -20.39 -0.36
C THR A 125 -1.21 -20.89 -1.43
N LYS A 126 -0.79 -21.88 -2.24
CA LYS A 126 -1.77 -22.80 -2.82
C LYS A 126 -2.57 -23.33 -1.63
N LYS A 127 -3.90 -23.20 -1.67
CA LYS A 127 -4.75 -23.91 -0.73
C LYS A 127 -4.32 -25.37 -0.80
N ILE A 128 -3.84 -25.91 0.32
CA ILE A 128 -3.69 -27.34 0.46
C ILE A 128 -5.13 -27.82 0.55
N ASP A 129 -5.59 -28.60 -0.42
CA ASP A 129 -6.83 -29.34 -0.24
C ASP A 129 -6.59 -30.19 1.01
N GLY A 130 -7.42 -29.96 2.04
CA GLY A 130 -7.35 -30.74 3.27
C GLY A 130 -7.58 -32.23 2.99
N PRO A 131 -7.32 -33.11 3.96
CA PRO A 131 -7.68 -34.51 3.82
C PRO A 131 -9.16 -34.70 3.47
#